data_AF-D2S4F4-F1
#
_entry.id   AF-D2S4F4-F1
#
_cell.length_a   1.000
_cell.length_b   1.000
_cell.length_c   1.000
_cell.angle_alpha   90.00
_cell.angle_beta   90.00
_cell.angle_gamma   90.00
#
_symmetry.space_group_name_H-M   'P 1'
#
loop_
_entity.id
_entity.type
_entity.pdbx_description
1 polymer ?
#
loop_
_entity_poly.entity_id
_entity_poly.type
_entity_poly.pdbx_seq_one_letter_code
_entity_poly.pdbx_strand_id
1 'polypeptide(L)' 'MTDPWERPGHGPSDPEGYLIEQTPEGYRWTCRADGRTAGPFASRDEAVRAAEADRDARCTEGTEPGGTAAGTIPS' A
#
# COMPACT_ATOMS: atom_id res chain seq x y z
N MET A 1 7.94 -30.29 -11.42
CA MET A 1 7.29 -29.00 -11.75
C MET A 1 6.84 -28.45 -10.41
N THR A 2 7.71 -27.69 -9.76
CA THR A 2 7.45 -27.04 -8.46
C THR A 2 7.81 -25.59 -8.69
N ASP A 3 6.86 -24.72 -8.39
CA ASP A 3 7.03 -23.29 -8.54
C ASP A 3 8.10 -22.83 -7.53
N PRO A 4 9.12 -22.06 -7.94
CA PRO A 4 10.18 -21.59 -7.04
C PRO A 4 9.70 -20.71 -5.88
N TRP A 5 8.42 -20.31 -5.89
CA TRP A 5 7.72 -19.59 -4.81
C TRP A 5 7.24 -20.49 -3.67
N GLU A 6 7.34 -21.81 -3.83
CA GLU A 6 6.96 -22.83 -2.84
C GLU A 6 8.11 -23.16 -1.86
N ARG A 7 9.07 -22.26 -1.63
CA ARG A 7 10.01 -22.43 -0.51
C ARG A 7 9.25 -22.29 0.81
N PRO A 8 9.26 -23.31 1.69
CA PRO A 8 8.61 -23.20 2.99
C PRO A 8 9.34 -22.15 3.81
N GLY A 9 8.71 -21.00 4.07
CA GLY A 9 9.24 -20.08 5.06
C GLY A 9 8.65 -18.68 5.08
N HIS A 10 8.59 -17.96 3.96
CA HIS A 10 8.05 -16.59 3.96
C HIS A 10 7.59 -16.22 2.54
N GLY A 11 6.28 -16.24 2.28
CA GLY A 11 5.71 -15.40 1.23
C GLY A 11 6.12 -13.93 1.47
N PRO A 12 5.96 -13.02 0.49
CA PRO A 12 6.48 -11.65 0.58
C PRO A 12 6.11 -11.03 1.92
N SER A 13 7.05 -10.67 2.79
CA SER A 13 6.70 -10.15 4.12
C SER A 13 5.71 -8.99 4.00
N ASP A 14 4.78 -8.88 4.95
CA ASP A 14 3.83 -7.77 4.95
C ASP A 14 4.60 -6.44 4.91
N PRO A 15 4.14 -5.44 4.13
CA PRO A 15 4.78 -4.14 4.11
C PRO A 15 4.88 -3.53 5.51
N GLU A 16 5.97 -2.79 5.76
CA GLU A 16 6.18 -2.13 7.04
C GLU A 16 4.98 -1.25 7.41
N GLY A 17 4.43 -1.46 8.61
CA GLY A 17 3.24 -0.74 9.07
C GLY A 17 1.91 -1.26 8.52
N TYR A 18 1.88 -2.33 7.72
CA TYR A 18 0.67 -2.95 7.19
C TYR A 18 0.60 -4.43 7.56
N LEU A 19 -0.61 -4.89 7.88
CA LEU A 19 -0.92 -6.30 8.13
C LEU A 19 -1.67 -6.85 6.92
N ILE A 20 -1.24 -7.98 6.36
CA ILE A 20 -1.97 -8.64 5.27
C ILE A 20 -2.62 -9.93 5.80
N GLU A 21 -3.95 -10.01 5.71
CA GLU A 21 -4.73 -11.13 6.24
C GLU A 21 -5.51 -11.83 5.13
N GLN A 22 -5.61 -13.16 5.23
CA GLN A 22 -6.53 -13.95 4.42
C GLN A 22 -7.90 -13.97 5.10
N THR A 23 -8.94 -13.66 4.33
CA THR A 23 -10.36 -13.67 4.71
C THR A 23 -11.12 -14.66 3.82
N PRO A 24 -12.35 -15.06 4.18
CA PRO A 24 -13.18 -15.90 3.32
C PRO A 24 -13.42 -15.31 1.92
N GLU A 25 -13.43 -13.98 1.78
CA GLU A 25 -13.64 -13.29 0.50
C GLU A 25 -12.35 -13.04 -0.31
N GLY A 26 -11.17 -13.31 0.24
CA GLY A 26 -9.88 -13.01 -0.39
C GLY A 26 -8.88 -12.43 0.60
N TYR A 27 -7.93 -11.62 0.14
CA TYR A 27 -6.93 -10.99 0.99
C TYR A 27 -7.30 -9.55 1.30
N ARG A 28 -6.97 -9.05 2.49
CA ARG A 28 -7.10 -7.62 2.83
C ARG A 28 -5.82 -7.11 3.46
N TRP A 29 -5.55 -5.83 3.29
CA TRP A 29 -4.55 -5.15 4.11
C TRP A 29 -5.22 -4.30 5.19
N THR A 30 -4.56 -4.16 6.33
CA THR A 30 -4.91 -3.26 7.43
C THR A 30 -3.69 -2.40 7.76
N CYS A 31 -3.79 -1.08 7.65
CA CYS A 31 -2.74 -0.16 8.06
C CYS A 31 -2.70 -0.10 9.60
N ARG A 32 -1.55 -0.43 10.20
CA ARG A 32 -1.38 -0.46 11.66
C ARG A 32 -1.33 0.94 12.28
N ALA A 33 -1.00 1.96 11.49
CA ALA A 33 -0.89 3.33 11.98
C ALA A 33 -2.25 3.98 12.25
N ASP A 34 -3.26 3.68 11.43
CA ASP A 34 -4.57 4.34 11.47
C ASP A 34 -5.78 3.38 11.41
N GLY A 35 -5.55 2.08 11.31
CA GLY A 35 -6.59 1.06 11.27
C GLY A 35 -7.35 0.97 9.95
N ARG A 36 -6.98 1.74 8.91
CA ARG A 36 -7.64 1.68 7.60
C ARG A 36 -7.42 0.32 6.94
N THR A 37 -8.35 -0.06 6.10
CA THR A 37 -8.34 -1.38 5.46
C THR A 37 -8.70 -1.27 3.98
N ALA A 38 -8.15 -2.13 3.13
CA ALA A 38 -8.67 -2.33 1.78
C ALA A 38 -8.64 -3.81 1.38
N GLY A 39 -9.49 -4.15 0.41
CA GLY A 39 -9.77 -5.51 -0.05
C GLY A 39 -11.28 -5.76 -0.15
N PRO A 40 -11.70 -7.00 -0.44
CA PRO A 40 -10.85 -8.16 -0.67
C PRO A 40 -10.10 -8.12 -2.01
N PHE A 41 -8.88 -8.66 -2.02
CA PHE A 41 -8.02 -8.86 -3.18
C PHE A 41 -7.94 -10.35 -3.53
N ALA A 42 -7.72 -10.68 -4.80
CA ALA A 42 -7.72 -12.08 -5.25
C ALA A 42 -6.49 -12.85 -4.75
N SER A 43 -5.38 -12.15 -4.52
CA SER A 43 -4.10 -12.74 -4.14
C SER A 43 -3.37 -11.91 -3.08
N ARG A 44 -2.48 -12.57 -2.32
CA ARG A 44 -1.64 -11.90 -1.33
C ARG A 44 -0.72 -10.85 -1.96
N ASP A 45 -0.12 -11.17 -3.10
CA ASP A 45 0.72 -10.22 -3.87
C ASP A 45 -0.05 -8.98 -4.35
N GLU A 46 -1.36 -9.10 -4.57
CA GLU A 46 -2.19 -7.95 -4.91
C GLU A 46 -2.44 -7.07 -3.69
N ALA A 47 -2.74 -7.68 -2.54
CA ALA A 47 -2.89 -6.95 -1.28
C ALA A 47 -1.59 -6.25 -0.84
N VAL A 48 -0.43 -6.91 -1.01
CA VAL A 48 0.90 -6.33 -0.74
C VAL A 48 1.16 -5.11 -1.62
N ARG A 49 0.98 -5.24 -2.95
CA ARG A 49 1.18 -4.11 -3.89
C ARG A 49 0.24 -2.95 -3.60
N ALA A 50 -1.01 -3.22 -3.23
CA ALA A 50 -1.97 -2.18 -2.87
C ALA A 50 -1.57 -1.46 -1.57
N ALA A 51 -1.05 -2.18 -0.57
CA ALA A 51 -0.57 -1.60 0.68
C ALA A 51 0.70 -0.75 0.47
N GLU A 52 1.64 -1.20 -0.38
CA GLU A 52 2.81 -0.41 -0.77
C GLU A 52 2.40 0.88 -1.50
N ALA A 53 1.43 0.80 -2.41
CA ALA A 53 0.92 1.99 -3.10
C ALA A 53 0.26 3.00 -2.14
N ASP A 54 -0.50 2.53 -1.13
CA ASP A 54 -1.05 3.41 -0.09
C ASP A 54 0.08 4.09 0.72
N ARG A 55 1.13 3.33 1.09
CA ARG A 55 2.30 3.88 1.78
C ARG A 55 2.97 4.98 0.95
N ASP A 56 3.26 4.71 -0.32
CA ASP A 56 3.92 5.65 -1.21
C ASP A 56 3.08 6.91 -1.42
N ALA A 57 1.76 6.75 -1.60
CA ALA A 57 0.84 7.87 -1.71
C ALA A 57 0.92 8.78 -0.46
N ARG A 58 1.00 8.21 0.74
CA ARG A 58 1.14 8.98 1.99
C ARG A 58 2.49 9.66 2.14
N CYS A 59 3.57 9.04 1.67
CA CYS A 59 4.87 9.69 1.61
C CYS A 59 4.87 10.87 0.63
N THR A 60 4.13 10.77 -0.48
CA THR A 60 3.99 11.86 -1.45
C THR A 60 3.03 12.96 -0.98
N GLU A 61 1.98 12.63 -0.23
CA GLU A 61 1.02 13.62 0.31
C GLU A 61 1.64 14.50 1.42
N GLY A 62 2.72 14.02 2.06
CA GLY A 62 3.56 14.84 2.95
C GLY A 62 4.47 15.85 2.23
N THR A 63 4.51 15.84 0.89
CA THR A 63 5.06 16.93 0.07
C THR A 63 3.88 17.75 -0.43
N GLU A 64 3.51 18.77 0.34
CA GLU A 64 2.63 19.83 -0.17
C GLU A 64 3.23 20.33 -1.50
N PRO A 65 2.48 20.33 -2.63
CA PRO A 65 2.92 21.09 -3.79
C PRO A 65 2.81 22.55 -3.36
N GLY A 66 3.97 23.16 -3.06
CA GLY A 66 4.08 24.56 -2.69
C GLY A 66 3.26 25.43 -3.63
N GLY A 67 2.06 25.77 -3.18
CA GLY A 67 1.22 26.77 -3.78
C GLY A 67 1.89 28.11 -3.56
N THR A 68 2.54 28.64 -4.60
CA THR A 68 2.61 30.09 -4.77
C THR A 68 2.51 30.34 -6.25
N ALA A 69 1.27 30.45 -6.74
CA ALA A 69 1.02 31.16 -7.98
C ALA A 69 1.54 32.60 -7.78
N ALA A 70 2.73 32.88 -8.31
CA ALA A 70 3.22 34.23 -8.45
C ALA A 70 2.30 34.94 -9.43
N GLY A 71 1.23 35.54 -8.90
CA GLY A 71 0.40 36.48 -9.62
C GLY A 71 1.30 37.63 -10.06
N THR A 72 1.60 37.68 -11.35
CA THR A 72 2.18 38.86 -11.98
C THR A 72 1.14 39.98 -11.86
N ILE A 73 1.48 41.04 -11.15
CA ILE A 73 0.67 42.25 -11.04
C ILE A 73 1.07 43.11 -12.23
N PRO A 74 0.22 43.36 -13.25
CA PRO A 74 0.55 44.35 -14.26
C PRO A 74 0.37 45.76 -13.67
N SER A 75 1.40 46.59 -13.86
CA SER A 75 1.44 48.02 -13.54
C SER A 75 0.45 48.87 -14.35
#